data_AF-A0A5B7C8J6-F1
#
_entry.id   AF-A0A5B7C8J6-F1
#
_cell.length_a   1.000
_cell.length_b   1.000
_cell.length_c   1.000
_cell.angle_alpha   90.00
_cell.angle_beta   90.00
_cell.angle_gamma   90.00
#
_symmetry.space_group_name_H-M   'P 1'
#
loop_
_entity.id
_entity.type
_entity.pdbx_description
1 polymer ?
#
loop_
_entity_poly.entity_id
_entity_poly.type
_entity_poly.pdbx_seq_one_letter_code
_entity_poly.pdbx_strand_id
1 'polypeptide(L)'
;VHPKGVWEGVKGLVEGGCPPGLVLIDDGWQSICHDDDPITDQEGINRTAAGEQMPCRLIKFEENYKFRDYESPRVVASDHKGMGAFVRDLKEEFKSIEHVYVWHALCGYWGGIRPNIPQMPES
;
A
#
# COMPACT_ATOMS: atom_id res chain seq x y z
N VAL A 1 -0.99 1.06 6.65
CA VAL A 1 0.27 0.29 6.56
C VAL A 1 1.45 1.12 5.98
N HIS A 2 2.71 0.76 6.24
CA HIS A 2 3.94 1.41 5.70
C HIS A 2 5.01 0.34 5.36
N PRO A 3 5.81 0.47 4.27
CA PRO A 3 6.80 -0.54 3.86
C PRO A 3 7.74 -0.99 4.97
N LYS A 4 8.34 -0.03 5.71
CA LYS A 4 9.21 -0.31 6.85
C LYS A 4 8.57 -1.23 7.90
N GLY A 5 7.30 -0.99 8.27
CA GLY A 5 6.61 -1.81 9.26
C GLY A 5 6.33 -3.23 8.75
N VAL A 6 6.04 -3.39 7.45
CA VAL A 6 5.89 -4.71 6.82
C VAL A 6 7.23 -5.47 6.88
N TRP A 7 8.34 -4.81 6.55
CA TRP A 7 9.67 -5.39 6.64
C TRP A 7 10.02 -5.84 8.06
N GLU A 8 9.82 -4.97 9.05
CA GLU A 8 10.09 -5.27 10.45
C GLU A 8 9.22 -6.43 10.97
N GLY A 9 7.96 -6.50 10.57
CA GLY A 9 7.06 -7.60 10.89
C GLY A 9 7.53 -8.94 10.34
N VAL A 10 7.90 -8.98 9.05
CA VAL A 10 8.47 -10.18 8.42
C VAL A 10 9.77 -10.60 9.11
N LYS A 11 10.66 -9.64 9.36
CA LYS A 11 11.93 -9.89 10.06
C LYS A 11 11.68 -10.54 11.43
N GLY A 12 10.75 -9.99 12.21
CA GLY A 12 10.41 -10.53 13.53
C GLY A 12 9.86 -11.97 13.47
N LEU A 13 9.04 -12.30 12.46
CA LEU A 13 8.54 -13.67 12.26
C LEU A 13 9.67 -14.65 11.92
N VAL A 14 10.61 -14.25 11.06
CA VAL A 14 11.79 -15.05 10.70
C VAL A 14 12.70 -15.28 11.90
N GLU A 15 13.05 -14.21 12.63
CA GLU A 15 13.88 -14.29 13.84
C GLU A 15 13.21 -15.11 14.95
N GLY A 16 11.88 -15.09 15.01
CA GLY A 16 11.07 -15.93 15.91
C GLY A 16 10.94 -17.40 15.48
N GLY A 17 11.56 -17.81 14.37
CA GLY A 17 11.51 -19.20 13.88
C GLY A 17 10.23 -19.58 13.15
N CYS A 18 9.40 -18.60 12.76
CA CYS A 18 8.15 -18.79 12.00
C CYS A 18 8.20 -18.00 10.69
N PRO A 19 9.11 -18.33 9.75
CA PRO A 19 9.28 -17.57 8.52
C PRO A 19 8.01 -17.65 7.64
N PRO A 20 7.42 -16.52 7.22
CA PRO A 20 6.20 -16.54 6.42
C PRO A 20 6.48 -16.88 4.96
N GLY A 21 5.57 -17.64 4.34
CA GLY A 21 5.51 -17.87 2.89
C GLY A 21 4.66 -16.84 2.12
N LEU A 22 3.72 -16.23 2.82
CA LEU A 22 2.77 -15.25 2.29
C LEU A 22 2.82 -13.98 3.13
N VAL A 23 2.89 -12.84 2.46
CA VAL A 23 2.63 -11.52 3.05
C VAL A 23 1.37 -10.94 2.42
N LEU A 24 0.37 -10.66 3.26
CA LEU A 24 -0.83 -9.93 2.87
C LEU A 24 -0.72 -8.48 3.39
N ILE A 25 -0.66 -7.52 2.47
CA ILE A 25 -0.73 -6.09 2.80
C ILE A 25 -2.20 -5.70 2.80
N ASP A 26 -2.75 -5.61 4.01
CA ASP A 26 -4.14 -5.19 4.24
C ASP A 26 -4.29 -3.66 4.15
N ASP A 27 -5.31 -3.09 4.79
CA ASP A 27 -5.71 -1.70 4.67
C ASP A 27 -4.59 -0.65 4.86
N GLY A 28 -4.65 0.38 4.01
CA GLY A 28 -3.86 1.60 4.07
C GLY A 28 -2.68 1.63 3.10
N TRP A 29 -2.66 0.77 2.08
CA TRP A 29 -1.71 0.87 0.95
C TRP A 29 -2.31 1.66 -0.23
N GLN A 30 -3.64 1.75 -0.29
CA GLN A 30 -4.41 2.44 -1.34
C GLN A 30 -4.32 3.96 -1.21
N SER A 31 -4.54 4.64 -2.33
CA SER A 31 -4.76 6.08 -2.38
C SER A 31 -6.24 6.40 -2.16
N ILE A 32 -6.54 7.05 -1.03
CA ILE A 32 -7.89 7.36 -0.57
C ILE A 32 -8.02 8.81 -0.11
N CYS A 33 -9.24 9.36 -0.14
CA CYS A 33 -9.55 10.67 0.43
C CYS A 33 -11.04 10.82 0.77
N HIS A 34 -11.43 11.89 1.47
CA HIS A 34 -12.84 12.28 1.61
C HIS A 34 -13.34 13.09 0.41
N ASP A 35 -14.66 13.26 0.32
CA ASP A 35 -15.29 14.10 -0.68
C ASP A 35 -14.91 15.59 -0.53
N ASP A 36 -14.65 16.05 0.69
CA ASP A 36 -14.26 17.43 0.99
C ASP A 36 -12.76 17.70 0.79
N ASP A 37 -11.93 16.65 0.67
CA ASP A 37 -10.50 16.81 0.48
C ASP A 37 -10.21 17.34 -0.93
N PRO A 38 -9.29 18.30 -1.12
CA PRO A 38 -8.94 18.76 -2.46
C PRO A 38 -8.38 17.60 -3.28
N ILE A 39 -8.82 17.47 -4.54
CA ILE A 39 -8.31 16.45 -5.47
C ILE A 39 -6.89 16.86 -5.86
N THR A 40 -5.93 16.39 -5.08
CA THR A 40 -4.49 16.60 -5.29
C THR A 40 -3.77 15.27 -5.19
N ASP A 41 -2.51 15.23 -5.58
CA ASP A 41 -1.66 14.06 -5.33
C ASP A 41 -1.29 13.88 -3.84
N GLN A 42 -1.72 14.80 -2.96
CA GLN A 42 -1.66 14.60 -1.52
C GLN A 42 -2.85 13.74 -1.11
N GLU A 43 -2.59 12.45 -1.07
CA GLU A 43 -3.49 11.44 -0.51
C GLU A 43 -3.83 11.77 0.95
N GLY A 44 -4.94 11.25 1.49
CA GLY A 44 -5.34 11.47 2.88
C GLY A 44 -4.31 10.95 3.88
N ILE A 45 -3.26 11.74 4.15
CA ILE A 45 -2.00 11.30 4.77
C ILE A 45 -2.13 10.89 6.26
N ASN A 46 -3.21 11.25 6.95
CA ASN A 46 -3.27 11.11 8.42
C ASN A 46 -4.52 10.42 8.99
N ARG A 47 -5.28 9.64 8.21
CA ARG A 47 -6.51 9.01 8.71
C ARG A 47 -6.27 7.56 9.11
N THR A 48 -5.52 7.36 10.20
CA THR A 48 -5.18 6.05 10.77
C THR A 48 -6.09 5.64 11.93
N ALA A 49 -7.03 6.49 12.34
CA ALA A 49 -7.99 6.16 13.38
C ALA A 49 -9.13 5.29 12.85
N ALA A 50 -9.50 4.27 13.62
CA ALA A 50 -10.64 3.41 13.29
C ALA A 50 -11.93 4.25 13.22
N GLY A 51 -12.67 4.11 12.12
CA GLY A 51 -13.91 4.85 11.84
C GLY A 51 -13.73 6.07 10.94
N GLU A 52 -12.62 6.80 11.03
CA GLU A 52 -12.34 7.94 10.12
C GLU A 52 -12.12 7.50 8.67
N GLN A 53 -11.76 6.23 8.48
CA GLN A 53 -11.50 5.63 7.16
C GLN A 53 -12.79 5.22 6.43
N MET A 54 -13.89 4.98 7.15
CA MET A 54 -15.15 4.52 6.57
C MET A 54 -15.72 5.45 5.49
N PRO A 55 -15.74 6.78 5.68
CA PRO A 55 -16.18 7.72 4.63
C PRO A 55 -15.16 7.98 3.52
N CYS A 56 -13.92 7.49 3.62
CA CYS A 56 -12.95 7.67 2.55
C CYS A 56 -13.36 6.91 1.30
N ARG A 57 -13.02 7.47 0.14
CA ARG A 57 -13.24 6.89 -1.19
C ARG A 57 -11.92 6.62 -1.89
N LEU A 58 -11.91 5.61 -2.74
CA LEU A 58 -10.77 5.29 -3.59
C LEU A 58 -10.63 6.35 -4.68
N ILE A 59 -9.41 6.85 -4.89
CA ILE A 59 -9.09 7.84 -5.93
C ILE A 59 -8.14 7.32 -7.00
N LYS A 60 -7.40 6.23 -6.74
CA LYS A 60 -6.48 5.58 -7.70
C LYS A 60 -6.44 4.09 -7.40
N PHE A 61 -6.19 3.25 -8.40
CA PHE A 61 -5.98 1.80 -8.18
C PHE A 61 -4.53 1.50 -7.76
N GLU A 62 -3.63 2.42 -8.08
CA GLU A 62 -2.23 2.40 -7.72
C GLU A 62 -2.02 2.66 -6.23
N GLU A 63 -0.83 2.28 -5.76
CA GLU A 63 -0.44 2.46 -4.38
C GLU A 63 -0.27 3.93 -3.98
N ASN A 64 -0.42 4.19 -2.68
CA ASN A 64 -0.17 5.49 -2.09
C ASN A 64 1.33 5.82 -1.99
N TYR A 65 1.61 7.08 -1.67
CA TYR A 65 2.93 7.68 -1.56
C TYR A 65 3.90 6.87 -0.71
N LYS A 66 3.43 6.16 0.32
CA LYS A 66 4.29 5.36 1.20
C LYS A 66 4.98 4.24 0.43
N PHE A 67 4.29 3.62 -0.52
CA PHE A 67 4.84 2.56 -1.36
C PHE A 67 5.40 3.11 -2.67
N ARG A 68 4.71 4.05 -3.32
CA ARG A 68 5.17 4.70 -4.56
C ARG A 68 6.55 5.34 -4.39
N ASP A 69 6.75 6.00 -3.24
CA ASP A 69 7.97 6.75 -2.96
C ASP A 69 9.01 5.90 -2.21
N TYR A 70 8.76 4.59 -2.03
CA TYR A 70 9.79 3.68 -1.53
C TYR A 70 11.00 3.70 -2.46
N GLU A 71 12.21 3.77 -1.89
CA GLU A 71 13.47 3.66 -2.62
C GLU A 71 14.24 2.44 -2.10
N SER A 72 14.59 1.53 -3.02
CA SER A 72 15.42 0.37 -2.71
C SER A 72 16.83 0.82 -2.31
N PRO A 73 17.34 0.41 -1.14
CA PRO A 73 18.73 0.65 -0.77
C PRO A 73 19.72 -0.26 -1.51
N ARG A 74 19.24 -1.24 -2.31
CA ARG A 74 20.06 -2.30 -2.92
C ARG A 74 20.31 -2.11 -4.41
N VAL A 75 19.40 -1.44 -5.12
CA VAL A 75 19.42 -1.34 -6.59
C VAL A 75 19.59 0.12 -7.02
N VAL A 76 20.55 0.37 -7.91
CA VAL A 76 20.84 1.71 -8.46
C VAL A 76 20.23 1.93 -9.86
N ALA A 77 19.48 0.95 -10.37
CA ALA A 77 18.85 0.99 -11.70
C ALA A 77 17.58 1.86 -11.71
N SER A 78 17.04 2.17 -12.89
CA SER A 78 15.83 3.00 -13.05
C SER A 78 14.57 2.44 -12.37
N ASP A 79 14.53 1.14 -12.07
CA ASP A 79 13.42 0.45 -11.40
C ASP A 79 13.62 0.31 -9.88
N HIS A 80 14.36 1.24 -9.25
CA HIS A 80 14.70 1.21 -7.82
C HIS A 80 13.61 1.77 -6.90
N LYS A 81 12.44 2.15 -7.43
CA LYS A 81 11.38 2.80 -6.64
C LYS A 81 10.04 2.08 -6.71
N GLY A 82 9.13 2.43 -5.80
CA GLY A 82 7.74 1.98 -5.82
C GLY A 82 7.48 0.66 -5.11
N MET A 83 6.22 0.21 -5.13
CA MET A 83 5.81 -1.04 -4.48
C MET A 83 6.54 -2.26 -5.07
N GLY A 84 6.81 -2.26 -6.37
CA GLY A 84 7.57 -3.32 -7.05
C GLY A 84 8.99 -3.47 -6.50
N ALA A 85 9.70 -2.36 -6.30
CA ALA A 85 11.02 -2.37 -5.70
C ALA A 85 10.98 -2.87 -4.25
N PHE A 86 9.97 -2.45 -3.47
CA PHE A 86 9.78 -2.95 -2.11
C PHE A 86 9.57 -4.48 -2.06
N VAL A 87 8.66 -5.00 -2.90
CA VAL A 87 8.37 -6.44 -2.95
C VAL A 87 9.60 -7.25 -3.36
N ARG A 88 10.39 -6.74 -4.31
CA ARG A 88 11.64 -7.37 -4.73
C ARG A 88 12.63 -7.45 -3.56
N ASP A 89 12.92 -6.33 -2.90
CA ASP A 89 13.85 -6.29 -1.78
C ASP A 89 13.39 -7.20 -0.64
N LEU A 90 12.08 -7.24 -0.37
CA LEU A 90 11.49 -8.09 0.66
C LEU A 90 11.70 -9.58 0.36
N LYS A 91 11.42 -10.02 -0.88
CA LYS A 91 11.65 -11.40 -1.32
C LYS A 91 13.12 -11.76 -1.42
N GLU A 92 13.96 -10.79 -1.76
CA GLU A 92 15.40 -10.99 -1.85
C GLU A 92 16.04 -11.24 -0.48
N GLU A 93 15.64 -10.48 0.53
CA GLU A 93 16.10 -10.68 1.90
C GLU A 93 15.49 -11.93 2.54
N PHE A 94 14.17 -12.06 2.46
CA PHE A 94 13.42 -13.13 3.12
C PHE A 94 12.99 -14.17 2.09
N LYS A 95 13.93 -15.07 1.76
CA LYS A 95 13.75 -16.12 0.72
C LYS A 95 12.56 -17.05 0.95
N SER A 96 12.00 -17.10 2.15
CA SER A 96 10.78 -17.86 2.46
C SER A 96 9.53 -17.27 1.79
N ILE A 97 9.52 -15.97 1.46
CA ILE A 97 8.34 -15.31 0.90
C ILE A 97 8.18 -15.67 -0.56
N GLU A 98 7.15 -16.46 -0.85
CA GLU A 98 6.76 -16.85 -2.21
C GLU A 98 5.74 -15.86 -2.78
N HIS A 99 4.83 -15.39 -1.92
CA HIS A 99 3.66 -14.63 -2.31
C HIS A 99 3.55 -13.30 -1.55
N VAL A 100 3.27 -12.24 -2.30
CA VAL A 100 2.86 -10.95 -1.74
C VAL A 100 1.56 -10.55 -2.41
N TYR A 101 0.54 -10.31 -1.60
CA TYR A 101 -0.78 -9.88 -2.06
C TYR A 101 -1.19 -8.61 -1.33
N VAL A 102 -2.11 -7.87 -1.94
CA VAL A 102 -2.73 -6.69 -1.35
C VAL A 102 -4.24 -6.94 -1.21
N TRP A 103 -4.84 -6.44 -0.13
CA TRP A 103 -6.29 -6.36 -0.04
C TRP A 103 -6.78 -5.22 -0.94
N HIS A 104 -7.67 -5.49 -1.88
CA HIS A 104 -8.30 -4.47 -2.71
C HIS A 104 -9.80 -4.72 -2.74
N ALA A 105 -10.59 -3.65 -2.58
CA ALA A 105 -12.03 -3.73 -2.69
C ALA A 105 -12.45 -3.53 -4.16
N LEU A 106 -13.36 -4.39 -4.64
CA LEU A 106 -13.82 -4.42 -6.03
C LEU A 106 -14.60 -3.15 -6.42
N CYS A 107 -15.36 -2.58 -5.48
CA CYS A 107 -16.25 -1.43 -5.71
C CYS A 107 -15.68 -0.10 -5.19
N GLY A 108 -14.36 0.00 -5.03
CA GLY A 108 -13.70 1.12 -4.35
C GLY A 108 -13.55 0.88 -2.84
N TYR A 109 -13.03 1.88 -2.13
CA TYR A 109 -12.75 1.78 -0.69
C TYR A 109 -14.06 1.77 0.14
N TRP A 110 -14.00 1.92 1.46
CA TRP A 110 -15.19 1.84 2.32
C TRP A 110 -16.35 2.77 1.88
N GLY A 111 -16.05 3.99 1.43
CA GLY A 111 -17.01 4.94 0.86
C GLY A 111 -17.26 4.79 -0.64
N GLY A 112 -16.68 3.77 -1.29
CA GLY A 112 -16.73 3.53 -2.73
C GLY A 112 -15.61 4.22 -3.51
N ILE A 113 -15.88 4.49 -4.79
CA ILE A 113 -15.01 5.27 -5.68
C ILE A 113 -15.39 6.75 -5.54
N ARG A 114 -14.41 7.65 -5.61
CA ARG A 114 -14.68 9.09 -5.61
C ARG A 114 -15.15 9.55 -6.99
N PRO A 115 -16.29 10.24 -7.09
CA PRO A 115 -16.76 10.76 -8.37
C PRO A 115 -15.82 11.84 -8.90
N ASN A 116 -15.83 12.03 -10.23
CA ASN A 116 -15.08 13.08 -10.92
C ASN A 116 -13.55 12.98 -10.79
N ILE A 117 -13.01 11.77 -10.53
CA ILE A 117 -11.58 11.53 -10.60
C ILE A 117 -11.21 11.03 -12.01
N PRO A 118 -10.28 11.69 -12.71
CA PRO A 118 -9.79 11.20 -14.01
C PRO A 118 -9.29 9.76 -13.90
N GLN A 119 -9.62 8.93 -14.89
CA GLN A 119 -9.21 7.51 -15.00
C GLN A 119 -9.87 6.57 -13.98
N MET A 120 -10.80 7.05 -13.16
CA MET A 120 -11.65 6.22 -12.32
C MET A 120 -13.03 6.00 -12.98
N PRO A 121 -13.70 4.87 -12.71
CA PRO A 121 -15.09 4.65 -13.11
C PRO A 121 -16.04 5.74 -12.60
N GLU A 122 -17.11 6.01 -13.34
CA GLU A 122 -18.22 6.84 -12.85
C GLU A 122 -18.88 6.14 -11.65
N SER A 123 -19.21 6.92 -10.61
CA SER A 123 -19.74 6.45 -9.33
C SER A 123 -20.92 7.28 -8.87
#